data_AF-A0A830E713-F1
#
_entry.id   AF-A0A830E713-F1
#
_cell.length_a   1.000
_cell.length_b   1.000
_cell.length_c   1.000
_cell.angle_alpha   90.00
_cell.angle_beta   90.00
_cell.angle_gamma   90.00
#
_symmetry.space_group_name_H-M   'P 1'
#
loop_
_entity.id
_entity.type
_entity.pdbx_description
1 polymer ?
#
loop_
_entity_poly.entity_id
_entity_poly.type
_entity_poly.pdbx_seq_one_letter_code
_entity_poly.pdbx_strand_id
1 'polypeptide(L)'
;MNDTTPLHPMEREQLRAESTLVVTVKSSDEFHDDVTDGIETLKQGDAVESPLTLSFTSYDDLLGTLTPRVLDLIEAIRREEPASINETARVVDRDVKNVHEELSQLAQLGIIFFEEDGQRKRPVVWFDELVINLPFGPETGDTATAAP
;
A
#
# COMPACT_ATOMS: atom_id res chain seq x y z
N MET A 1 31.75 24.29 -21.58
CA MET A 1 32.38 23.77 -20.36
C MET A 1 31.54 24.24 -19.18
N ASN A 2 30.74 23.43 -18.51
CA ASN A 2 30.87 22.00 -18.24
C ASN A 2 29.60 21.19 -18.52
N ASP A 3 29.89 19.95 -18.88
CA ASP A 3 29.07 18.75 -18.94
C ASP A 3 28.17 18.58 -17.69
N THR A 4 26.86 18.45 -17.90
CA THR A 4 25.97 17.75 -16.98
C THR A 4 25.08 16.85 -17.83
N THR A 5 25.60 15.64 -18.03
CA THR A 5 24.93 14.36 -18.28
C THR A 5 23.52 14.43 -18.86
N PRO A 6 23.29 13.99 -20.10
CA PRO A 6 21.93 13.68 -20.53
C PRO A 6 21.45 12.49 -19.70
N LEU A 7 20.43 12.72 -18.86
CA LEU A 7 19.73 11.67 -18.11
C LEU A 7 19.50 10.47 -19.04
N HIS A 8 20.06 9.33 -18.64
CA HIS A 8 20.11 8.15 -19.49
C HIS A 8 18.66 7.68 -19.72
N PRO A 9 18.27 7.25 -20.93
CA PRO A 9 16.89 6.77 -21.17
C PRO A 9 16.50 5.58 -20.28
N MET A 10 17.46 4.94 -19.60
CA MET A 10 17.23 3.83 -18.66
C MET A 10 16.75 4.28 -17.27
N GLU A 11 17.05 5.51 -16.83
CA GLU A 11 16.57 6.02 -15.52
C GLU A 11 15.05 6.22 -15.52
N ARG A 12 14.45 6.57 -16.68
CA ARG A 12 13.00 6.76 -16.81
C ARG A 12 12.18 5.47 -16.75
N GLU A 13 12.80 4.34 -17.07
CA GLU A 13 12.17 3.01 -16.96
C GLU A 13 12.33 2.43 -15.55
N GLN A 14 13.46 2.70 -14.88
CA GLN A 14 13.72 2.33 -13.48
C GLN A 14 12.66 2.93 -12.54
N LEU A 15 12.39 4.23 -12.72
CA LEU A 15 11.37 5.04 -12.03
C LEU A 15 9.92 4.50 -12.10
N ARG A 16 9.61 3.61 -13.05
CA ARG A 16 8.27 3.01 -13.19
C ARG A 16 8.15 1.62 -12.55
N ALA A 17 9.27 0.98 -12.20
CA ALA A 17 9.34 -0.41 -11.76
C ALA A 17 9.75 -0.58 -10.28
N GLU A 18 9.81 0.51 -9.52
CA GLU A 18 10.12 0.53 -8.09
C GLU A 18 9.00 1.28 -7.34
N SER A 19 7.74 1.00 -7.71
CA SER A 19 6.61 1.62 -7.02
C SER A 19 6.54 0.99 -5.62
N THR A 20 6.72 1.80 -4.58
CA THR A 20 6.67 1.35 -3.19
C THR A 20 5.37 1.82 -2.54
N LEU A 21 4.64 0.89 -1.90
CA LEU A 21 3.49 1.20 -1.05
C LEU A 21 3.93 1.17 0.41
N VAL A 22 3.83 2.32 1.08
CA VAL A 22 4.05 2.43 2.52
C VAL A 22 2.71 2.29 3.24
N VAL A 23 2.66 1.42 4.23
CA VAL A 23 1.49 1.22 5.09
C VAL A 23 1.83 1.63 6.50
N THR A 24 0.96 2.41 7.15
CA THR A 24 1.17 2.89 8.54
C THR A 24 -0.13 2.89 9.35
N VAL A 25 -0.02 3.05 10.67
CA VAL A 25 -1.15 3.29 11.58
C VAL A 25 -1.05 4.71 12.11
N LYS A 26 -2.15 5.48 12.01
CA LYS A 26 -2.27 6.78 12.70
C LYS A 26 -3.20 6.60 13.90
N SER A 27 -2.69 6.82 15.11
CA SER A 27 -3.47 6.70 16.35
C SER A 27 -4.56 7.76 16.46
N SER A 28 -5.67 7.39 17.11
CA SER A 28 -6.90 8.19 17.14
C SER A 28 -6.81 9.54 17.89
N ASP A 29 -5.71 9.86 18.57
CA ASP A 29 -5.53 11.11 19.31
C ASP A 29 -5.07 12.30 18.43
N GLU A 30 -4.73 12.06 17.16
CA GLU A 30 -4.54 13.12 16.15
C GLU A 30 -5.81 13.40 15.32
N PHE A 31 -7.00 12.96 15.77
CA PHE A 31 -8.29 13.17 15.10
C PHE A 31 -8.95 14.53 15.39
N HIS A 32 -8.17 15.61 15.45
CA HIS A 32 -8.72 16.95 15.25
C HIS A 32 -8.19 17.47 13.93
N ASP A 33 -9.06 17.44 12.92
CA ASP A 33 -8.81 17.73 11.50
C ASP A 33 -8.08 16.61 10.74
N ASP A 34 -8.77 15.50 10.45
CA ASP A 34 -8.69 14.93 9.10
C ASP A 34 -9.83 13.96 8.79
N VAL A 35 -10.92 14.49 8.24
CA VAL A 35 -11.94 13.68 7.59
C VAL A 35 -11.53 13.54 6.13
N THR A 36 -10.98 12.37 5.78
CA THR A 36 -10.70 11.97 4.40
C THR A 36 -9.65 12.82 3.69
N ASP A 37 -8.41 12.80 4.16
CA ASP A 37 -7.29 13.18 3.31
C ASP A 37 -6.77 11.97 2.55
N GLY A 38 -7.45 11.72 1.43
CA GLY A 38 -6.81 11.13 0.30
C GLY A 38 -5.80 12.12 -0.26
N ILE A 39 -4.52 11.75 -0.23
CA ILE A 39 -3.45 12.37 -1.03
C ILE A 39 -3.02 13.79 -0.57
N GLU A 40 -2.56 13.95 0.68
CA GLU A 40 -1.62 15.01 1.07
C GLU A 40 -0.40 14.39 1.75
N THR A 41 0.85 14.61 1.31
CA THR A 41 1.48 15.92 1.18
C THR A 41 2.67 15.86 0.21
N LEU A 42 2.48 16.39 -1.00
CA LEU A 42 3.54 16.96 -1.82
C LEU A 42 3.73 18.42 -1.41
N LYS A 43 4.50 18.67 -0.35
CA LYS A 43 5.02 20.01 -0.04
C LYS A 43 6.40 19.95 0.58
N GLN A 44 7.41 19.77 -0.26
CA GLN A 44 8.52 20.71 -0.37
C GLN A 44 9.41 20.30 -1.54
N GLY A 45 9.75 21.30 -2.36
CA GLY A 45 10.43 21.12 -3.63
C GLY A 45 11.78 20.46 -3.48
N ASP A 46 11.84 19.20 -3.86
CA ASP A 46 12.95 18.55 -4.55
C ASP A 46 12.31 17.35 -5.27
N ALA A 47 12.81 16.97 -6.45
CA ALA A 47 12.22 15.89 -7.22
C ALA A 47 12.35 14.57 -6.45
N VAL A 48 11.28 14.10 -5.81
CA VAL A 48 11.33 12.80 -5.12
C VAL A 48 10.06 12.01 -5.39
N GLU A 49 10.31 10.84 -5.97
CA GLU A 49 9.54 9.59 -5.98
C GLU A 49 8.92 9.28 -4.61
N SER A 50 7.92 10.05 -4.19
CA SER A 50 7.31 9.86 -2.88
C SER A 50 6.43 8.61 -2.92
N PRO A 51 6.66 7.60 -2.08
CA PRO A 51 5.88 6.36 -2.12
C PRO A 51 4.43 6.64 -1.72
N LEU A 52 3.48 5.95 -2.37
CA LEU A 52 2.07 6.07 -2.01
C LEU A 52 1.91 5.54 -0.58
N THR A 53 1.25 6.30 0.30
CA THR A 53 1.08 5.92 1.71
C THR A 53 -0.38 5.60 2.01
N LEU A 54 -0.63 4.44 2.62
CA LEU A 54 -1.93 4.01 3.11
C LEU A 54 -1.94 3.96 4.64
N SER A 55 -2.89 4.65 5.26
CA SER A 55 -3.01 4.73 6.72
C SER A 55 -4.19 3.90 7.22
N PHE A 56 -3.94 3.06 8.23
CA PHE A 56 -4.94 2.32 8.97
C PHE A 56 -5.34 3.07 10.25
N THR A 57 -6.59 2.90 10.67
CA THR A 57 -7.16 3.52 11.87
C THR A 57 -6.69 2.88 13.16
N SER A 58 -6.18 1.64 13.11
CA SER A 58 -5.74 0.88 14.27
C SER A 58 -4.77 -0.23 13.88
N TYR A 59 -3.95 -0.68 14.83
CA TYR A 59 -3.09 -1.85 14.64
C TYR A 59 -3.90 -3.12 14.35
N ASP A 60 -5.03 -3.32 15.03
CA ASP A 60 -5.94 -4.43 14.76
C ASP A 60 -6.51 -4.40 13.34
N ASP A 61 -6.80 -3.21 12.79
CA ASP A 61 -7.31 -3.09 11.42
C ASP A 61 -6.21 -3.42 10.40
N LEU A 62 -4.99 -2.93 10.62
CA LEU A 62 -3.83 -3.25 9.79
C LEU A 62 -3.53 -4.76 9.83
N LEU A 63 -3.41 -5.35 11.02
CA LEU A 63 -3.05 -6.76 11.17
C LEU A 63 -4.19 -7.71 10.76
N GLY A 64 -5.44 -7.27 10.91
CA GLY A 64 -6.62 -8.00 10.44
C GLY A 64 -6.78 -7.93 8.91
N THR A 65 -6.29 -6.87 8.27
CA THR A 65 -6.33 -6.71 6.82
C THR A 65 -5.11 -7.33 6.14
N LEU A 66 -3.90 -6.95 6.56
CA LEU A 66 -2.62 -7.45 6.04
C LEU A 66 -2.14 -8.67 6.82
N THR A 67 -3.03 -9.67 6.93
CA THR A 67 -2.67 -10.95 7.54
C THR A 67 -1.58 -11.66 6.72
N PRO A 68 -0.81 -12.59 7.31
CA PRO A 68 0.19 -13.37 6.55
C PRO A 68 -0.40 -13.99 5.28
N ARG A 69 -1.63 -14.51 5.37
CA ARG A 69 -2.35 -15.14 4.26
C ARG A 69 -2.69 -14.16 3.12
N VAL A 70 -2.90 -12.89 3.45
CA VAL A 70 -3.13 -11.81 2.49
C VAL A 70 -1.81 -11.35 1.87
N LEU A 71 -0.73 -11.31 2.65
CA LEU A 71 0.61 -11.02 2.12
C LEU A 71 1.06 -12.10 1.12
N ASP A 72 0.85 -13.39 1.43
CA ASP A 72 1.05 -14.51 0.49
C ASP A 72 0.24 -14.34 -0.80
N LEU A 73 -1.01 -13.86 -0.69
CA LEU A 73 -1.88 -13.60 -1.84
C LEU A 73 -1.32 -12.46 -2.71
N ILE A 74 -0.88 -11.36 -2.10
CA ILE A 74 -0.26 -10.23 -2.81
C ILE A 74 1.01 -10.68 -3.53
N GLU A 75 1.87 -11.44 -2.86
CA GLU A 75 3.10 -12.00 -3.45
C GLU A 75 2.78 -12.93 -4.62
N ALA A 76 1.80 -13.82 -4.48
CA ALA A 76 1.39 -14.74 -5.54
C ALA A 76 0.86 -14.01 -6.78
N ILE A 77 0.06 -12.96 -6.60
CA ILE A 77 -0.44 -12.14 -7.71
C ILE A 77 0.71 -11.46 -8.44
N ARG A 78 1.69 -10.94 -7.70
CA ARG A 78 2.88 -10.28 -8.25
C ARG A 78 3.77 -11.26 -9.02
N ARG A 79 3.98 -12.46 -8.47
CA ARG A 79 4.91 -13.44 -9.04
C ARG A 79 4.32 -14.18 -10.24
N GLU A 80 3.05 -14.53 -10.17
CA GLU A 80 2.41 -15.41 -11.17
C GLU A 80 1.47 -14.67 -12.12
N GLU A 81 1.19 -13.38 -11.84
CA GLU A 81 0.39 -12.49 -12.68
C GLU A 81 -0.91 -13.14 -13.21
N PRO A 82 -1.73 -13.72 -12.31
CA PRO A 82 -2.86 -14.55 -12.70
C PRO A 82 -3.87 -13.78 -13.54
N ALA A 83 -4.36 -14.37 -14.61
CA ALA A 83 -5.29 -13.73 -15.53
C ALA A 83 -6.70 -13.52 -14.96
N SER A 84 -7.01 -14.09 -13.78
CA SER A 84 -8.31 -13.91 -13.14
C SER A 84 -8.32 -14.25 -11.65
N ILE A 85 -9.39 -13.86 -10.95
CA ILE A 85 -9.67 -14.27 -9.56
C ILE A 85 -9.66 -15.80 -9.40
N ASN A 86 -10.26 -16.54 -10.34
CA ASN A 86 -10.30 -18.00 -10.30
C ASN A 86 -8.91 -18.63 -10.43
N GLU A 87 -8.07 -18.04 -11.27
CA GLU A 87 -6.70 -18.50 -11.46
C GLU A 87 -5.85 -18.18 -10.23
N THR A 88 -6.01 -16.98 -9.67
CA THR A 88 -5.38 -16.58 -8.42
C THR A 88 -5.69 -17.59 -7.32
N ALA A 89 -6.95 -17.98 -7.16
CA ALA A 89 -7.38 -18.96 -6.17
C ALA A 89 -6.73 -20.34 -6.36
N ARG A 90 -6.49 -20.76 -7.60
CA ARG A 90 -5.78 -22.02 -7.91
C ARG A 90 -4.29 -21.93 -7.59
N VAL A 91 -3.67 -20.79 -7.89
CA VAL A 91 -2.24 -20.53 -7.60
C VAL A 91 -1.96 -20.66 -6.11
N VAL A 92 -2.82 -20.06 -5.27
CA VAL A 92 -2.66 -20.11 -3.81
C VAL A 92 -3.30 -21.33 -3.14
N ASP A 93 -3.89 -22.25 -3.91
CA ASP A 93 -4.63 -23.43 -3.45
C ASP A 93 -5.72 -23.09 -2.40
N ARG A 94 -6.60 -22.13 -2.72
CA ARG A 94 -7.67 -21.64 -1.81
C ARG A 94 -9.02 -21.57 -2.50
N ASP A 95 -10.09 -21.52 -1.68
CA ASP A 95 -11.44 -21.30 -2.16
C ASP A 95 -11.60 -19.94 -2.86
N VAL A 96 -12.18 -19.96 -4.05
CA VAL A 96 -12.45 -18.77 -4.89
C VAL A 96 -13.24 -17.70 -4.14
N LYS A 97 -14.21 -18.10 -3.31
CA LYS A 97 -15.05 -17.16 -2.56
C LYS A 97 -14.21 -16.32 -1.59
N ASN A 98 -13.35 -16.98 -0.82
CA ASN A 98 -12.49 -16.31 0.15
C ASN A 98 -11.52 -15.37 -0.56
N VAL A 99 -10.89 -15.84 -1.64
CA VAL A 99 -9.96 -15.04 -2.45
C VAL A 99 -10.68 -13.84 -3.07
N HIS A 100 -11.90 -14.00 -3.57
CA HIS A 100 -12.68 -12.90 -4.09
C HIS A 100 -12.96 -11.84 -3.01
N GLU A 101 -13.35 -12.25 -1.80
CA GLU A 101 -13.58 -11.34 -0.67
C GLU A 101 -12.32 -10.56 -0.30
N GLU A 102 -11.18 -11.25 -0.19
CA GLU A 102 -9.87 -10.63 0.10
C GLU A 102 -9.43 -9.66 -1.01
N LEU A 103 -9.49 -10.07 -2.28
CA LEU A 103 -9.14 -9.21 -3.41
C LEU A 103 -10.07 -7.99 -3.48
N SER A 104 -11.35 -8.15 -3.16
CA SER A 104 -12.29 -7.03 -3.12
C SER A 104 -11.97 -6.05 -2.00
N GLN A 105 -11.53 -6.54 -0.84
CA GLN A 105 -11.08 -5.70 0.27
C GLN A 105 -9.79 -4.95 -0.10
N LEU A 106 -8.80 -5.65 -0.66
CA LEU A 106 -7.56 -5.04 -1.15
C LEU A 106 -7.80 -3.99 -2.22
N ALA A 107 -8.78 -4.21 -3.10
CA ALA A 107 -9.15 -3.25 -4.14
C ALA A 107 -9.82 -1.99 -3.56
N GLN A 108 -10.66 -2.14 -2.53
CA GLN A 108 -11.25 -1.00 -1.82
C GLN A 108 -10.20 -0.15 -1.11
N LEU A 109 -9.14 -0.77 -0.62
CA LEU A 109 -7.99 -0.09 -0.02
C LEU A 109 -7.04 0.49 -1.08
N GLY A 110 -7.25 0.22 -2.37
CA GLY A 110 -6.34 0.65 -3.44
C GLY A 110 -4.99 -0.06 -3.44
N ILE A 111 -4.85 -1.19 -2.72
CA ILE A 111 -3.64 -2.02 -2.73
C ILE A 111 -3.52 -2.78 -4.06
N ILE A 112 -4.67 -3.17 -4.63
CA ILE A 112 -4.75 -3.76 -5.96
C ILE A 112 -5.78 -3.05 -6.81
N PHE A 113 -5.73 -3.25 -8.12
CA PHE A 113 -6.80 -2.89 -9.04
C PHE A 113 -7.24 -4.12 -9.84
N PHE A 114 -8.45 -4.08 -10.35
CA PHE A 114 -8.91 -5.07 -11.30
C PHE A 114 -8.85 -4.48 -12.71
N GLU A 115 -8.10 -5.14 -13.58
CA GLU A 115 -8.16 -4.89 -15.02
C GLU A 115 -9.23 -5.78 -15.64
N GLU A 116 -10.00 -5.20 -16.56
CA GLU A 116 -10.97 -5.94 -17.36
C GLU A 116 -10.26 -6.59 -18.55
N ASP A 117 -10.00 -7.89 -18.46
CA ASP A 117 -9.55 -8.71 -19.59
C ASP A 117 -10.76 -9.44 -20.17
N GLY A 118 -11.49 -8.73 -21.04
CA GLY A 118 -12.75 -9.21 -21.63
C GLY A 118 -13.86 -9.36 -20.59
N GLN A 119 -14.21 -10.60 -20.22
CA GLN A 119 -15.22 -10.91 -19.19
C GLN A 119 -14.60 -11.24 -17.82
N ARG A 120 -13.27 -11.22 -17.71
CA ARG A 120 -12.55 -11.65 -16.50
C ARG A 120 -11.97 -10.44 -15.80
N LYS A 121 -12.03 -10.46 -14.46
CA LYS A 121 -11.34 -9.48 -13.61
C LYS A 121 -9.96 -10.03 -13.27
N ARG A 122 -8.92 -9.43 -13.85
CA ARG A 122 -7.51 -9.71 -13.56
C ARG A 122 -7.07 -8.84 -12.38
N PRO A 123 -6.68 -9.41 -11.23
CA PRO A 123 -6.11 -8.62 -10.15
C PRO A 123 -4.68 -8.18 -10.49
N VAL A 124 -4.37 -6.91 -10.25
CA VAL A 124 -3.05 -6.32 -10.50
C VAL A 124 -2.59 -5.57 -9.25
N VAL A 125 -1.40 -5.93 -8.79
CA VAL A 125 -0.69 -5.21 -7.72
C VAL A 125 0.27 -4.23 -8.40
N TRP A 126 0.07 -2.94 -8.17
CA TRP A 126 0.75 -1.84 -8.87
C TRP A 126 2.11 -1.46 -8.26
N PHE A 127 2.47 -2.04 -7.11
CA PHE A 127 3.74 -1.84 -6.42
C PHE A 127 4.61 -3.10 -6.44
N ASP A 128 5.91 -2.88 -6.29
CA ASP A 128 6.95 -3.91 -6.24
C ASP A 128 7.38 -4.18 -4.79
N GLU A 129 7.29 -3.16 -3.93
CA GLU A 129 7.66 -3.22 -2.52
C GLU A 129 6.53 -2.75 -1.61
N LEU A 130 6.27 -3.52 -0.54
CA LEU A 130 5.33 -3.17 0.53
C LEU A 130 6.12 -2.91 1.81
N VAL A 131 6.13 -1.68 2.30
CA VAL A 131 6.80 -1.29 3.55
C VAL A 131 5.76 -1.03 4.61
N ILE A 132 5.75 -1.84 5.67
CA ILE A 132 4.90 -1.60 6.84
C ILE A 132 5.70 -0.82 7.87
N ASN A 133 5.34 0.44 8.10
CA ASN A 133 5.91 1.29 9.12
C ASN A 133 4.98 1.35 10.33
N LEU A 134 5.49 0.93 11.49
CA LEU A 134 4.77 1.00 12.75
C LEU A 134 5.52 1.97 13.67
N PRO A 135 5.13 3.26 13.70
CA PRO A 135 5.79 4.23 14.56
C PRO A 135 5.38 3.98 16.02
N PHE A 136 6.35 3.55 16.82
CA PHE A 136 6.22 3.54 18.28
C PHE A 136 6.66 4.92 18.79
N GLY A 137 5.72 5.86 18.88
CA GLY A 137 5.97 7.10 19.60
C GLY A 137 6.17 6.83 21.10
N PRO A 138 6.94 7.65 21.84
CA PRO A 138 6.68 7.73 23.26
C PRO A 138 5.24 8.20 23.39
N GLU A 139 4.42 7.45 24.10
CA GLU A 139 3.14 7.94 24.58
C GLU A 139 3.43 9.30 25.24
N THR A 140 3.17 10.44 24.57
CA THR A 140 2.95 11.68 25.30
C THR A 140 1.59 11.52 25.94
N GLY A 141 1.55 10.61 26.93
CA GLY A 141 0.57 10.63 27.98
C GLY A 141 0.60 12.05 28.51
N ASP A 142 -0.55 12.69 28.32
CA ASP A 142 -0.97 13.91 29.00
C ASP A 142 -0.51 13.85 30.46
N THR A 143 0.67 14.40 30.71
CA THR A 143 1.21 14.68 32.03
C THR A 143 1.41 16.18 32.11
N ALA A 144 0.39 16.94 31.71
CA ALA A 144 0.29 18.35 32.01
C ALA A 144 -0.52 18.56 33.30
N THR A 145 0.24 18.69 34.40
CA THR A 145 -0.11 19.44 35.61
C THR A 145 -1.03 18.77 36.64
N ALA A 146 -0.41 17.95 37.48
CA ALA A 146 -0.58 18.12 38.93
C ALA A 146 0.65 18.87 39.46
N ALA A 147 0.46 20.10 39.90
CA ALA A 147 1.44 20.86 40.68
C ALA A 147 0.69 21.60 41.81
N PRO A 148 1.37 21.83 42.96
CA PRO A 148 0.86 21.59 44.31
C PRO A 148 -0.03 22.68 44.92
#